data_AF-A0A0F2P9Y9-F1
#
_entry.id   AF-A0A0F2P9Y9-F1
#
_cell.length_a   1.000
_cell.length_b   1.000
_cell.length_c   1.000
_cell.angle_alpha   90.00
_cell.angle_beta   90.00
_cell.angle_gamma   90.00
#
_symmetry.space_group_name_H-M   'P 1'
#
loop_
_entity.id
_entity.type
_entity.pdbx_description
1 polymer ?
#
loop_
_entity_poly.entity_id
_entity_poly.type
_entity_poly.pdbx_seq_one_letter_code
_entity_poly.pdbx_strand_id
1 'polypeptide(L)' 'MVRLLVASLEALASSGQVDAACRLAGQACAGLRHSDPRGWSRLNALLHRLARHAPLVGSNVSREAG' A
#
# COMPACT_ATOMS: atom_id res chain seq x y z
N MET A 1 -2.35 11.75 13.02
CA MET A 1 -1.51 10.57 12.79
C MET A 1 -1.82 9.85 11.47
N VAL A 2 -3.04 9.35 11.23
CA VAL A 2 -3.39 8.57 10.02
C VAL A 2 -3.09 9.31 8.70
N ARG A 3 -3.29 10.63 8.63
CA ARG A 3 -2.99 11.40 7.41
C ARG A 3 -1.51 11.36 7.02
N LEU A 4 -0.61 11.44 8.02
CA LEU A 4 0.83 11.35 7.78
C LEU A 4 1.21 9.95 7.28
N LEU A 5 0.67 8.91 7.92
CA LEU A 5 0.87 7.53 7.50
C LEU A 5 0.40 7.30 6.05
N VAL A 6 -0.76 7.81 5.68
CA VAL A 6 -1.26 7.74 4.29
C VAL A 6 -0.29 8.41 3.31
N ALA A 7 0.17 9.63 3.61
CA ALA A 7 1.13 10.33 2.75
C ALA A 7 2.47 9.57 2.63
N SER A 8 2.96 8.97 3.71
CA SER A 8 4.18 8.15 3.70
C SER A 8 4.02 6.90 2.83
N LEU A 9 2.88 6.22 2.91
CA LEU A 9 2.58 5.04 2.09
C LEU A 9 2.44 5.39 0.60
N GLU A 10 1.85 6.54 0.29
CA GLU A 10 1.78 7.06 -1.09
C GLU A 10 3.16 7.41 -1.64
N ALA A 11 4.02 8.05 -0.84
CA ALA A 11 5.39 8.35 -1.23
C ALA A 11 6.21 7.07 -1.49
N LEU A 12 6.04 6.07 -0.62
CA LEU A 12 6.70 4.77 -0.77
C LEU A 12 6.26 4.04 -2.06
N ALA A 13 4.96 4.03 -2.34
CA ALA A 13 4.45 3.47 -3.59
C ALA A 13 4.98 4.23 -4.82
N SER A 14 5.04 5.57 -4.73
CA SER A 14 5.55 6.43 -5.81
C SER A 14 7.06 6.25 -6.05
N SER A 15 7.82 5.76 -5.06
CA SER A 15 9.23 5.42 -5.21
C SER A 15 9.46 4.02 -5.82
N GLY A 16 8.42 3.38 -6.35
CA GLY A 16 8.48 2.02 -6.88
C GLY A 16 8.36 0.91 -5.83
N GLN A 17 8.19 1.24 -4.54
CA GLN A 17 8.09 0.27 -3.45
C GLN A 17 6.62 -0.08 -3.13
N VAL A 18 5.82 -0.35 -4.16
CA VAL A 18 4.37 -0.60 -4.04
C VAL A 18 4.05 -1.81 -3.16
N ASP A 19 4.81 -2.90 -3.27
CA ASP A 19 4.64 -4.09 -2.42
C ASP A 19 4.87 -3.81 -0.93
N ALA A 20 5.89 -3.01 -0.61
CA ALA A 20 6.18 -2.61 0.77
C ALA A 20 5.06 -1.70 1.30
N ALA A 21 4.58 -0.76 0.49
CA ALA A 21 3.47 0.10 0.85
C ALA A 21 2.18 -0.70 1.10
N CYS A 22 1.86 -1.70 0.26
CA CYS A 22 0.71 -2.59 0.46
C CYS A 22 0.80 -3.37 1.78
N ARG A 23 1.97 -3.96 2.08
CA ARG A 23 2.18 -4.71 3.33
C ARG A 23 2.01 -3.84 4.58
N LEU A 24 2.61 -2.66 4.59
CA LEU A 24 2.52 -1.71 5.71
C LEU A 24 1.09 -1.17 5.86
N ALA A 25 0.39 -0.88 4.76
CA ALA A 25 -1.01 -0.48 4.79
C ALA A 25 -1.89 -1.58 5.40
N GLY A 26 -1.64 -2.85 5.08
CA GLY A 26 -2.36 -3.99 5.64
C GLY A 26 -2.16 -4.14 7.16
N GLN A 27 -0.93 -3.99 7.64
CA GLN A 27 -0.63 -4.02 9.08
C GLN A 27 -1.31 -2.85 9.82
N ALA A 28 -1.29 -1.65 9.24
CA ALA A 28 -1.96 -0.49 9.81
C ALA A 28 -3.48 -0.68 9.88
N CYS A 29 -4.09 -1.25 8.83
CA CYS A 29 -5.51 -1.63 8.86
C CYS A 29 -5.82 -2.61 9.99
N ALA A 30 -5.00 -3.65 10.17
CA ALA A 30 -5.22 -4.63 11.24
C ALA A 30 -5.17 -3.99 12.64
N GLY A 31 -4.22 -3.08 12.87
CA GLY A 31 -4.08 -2.37 14.15
C GLY A 31 -5.20 -1.37 14.46
N LEU A 32 -5.79 -0.74 13.43
CA LEU A 32 -6.83 0.29 13.64
C LEU A 32 -8.26 -0.26 13.59
N ARG A 33 -8.46 -1.50 13.14
CA ARG A 33 -9.79 -2.10 12.89
C ARG A 33 -10.78 -1.95 14.05
N HIS A 34 -10.30 -2.00 15.29
CA HIS A 34 -11.15 -1.94 16.49
C HIS A 34 -11.07 -0.61 17.23
N SER A 35 -10.02 0.18 17.01
CA SER A 35 -9.71 1.38 17.81
C SER A 35 -10.00 2.70 17.08
N ASP A 36 -9.97 2.71 15.75
CA ASP A 36 -10.23 3.89 14.93
C ASP A 36 -10.89 3.50 13.58
N PRO A 37 -12.23 3.39 13.54
CA PRO A 37 -12.96 3.01 12.33
C PRO A 37 -12.76 3.98 11.16
N ARG A 38 -12.56 5.28 11.45
CA ARG A 38 -12.32 6.31 10.42
C ARG A 38 -10.92 6.18 9.83
N GLY A 39 -9.92 5.95 10.68
CA GLY A 39 -8.55 5.69 10.28
C GLY A 39 -8.44 4.41 9.44
N TRP A 40 -9.09 3.34 9.91
CA TRP A 40 -9.19 2.06 9.21
C TRP A 40 -9.78 2.23 7.80
N SER A 41 -10.93 2.90 7.66
CA SER A 41 -11.59 3.09 6.36
C SER A 41 -10.68 3.79 5.34
N ARG A 42 -9.91 4.79 5.78
CA ARG A 42 -9.01 5.55 4.91
C ARG A 42 -7.82 4.73 4.43
N LEU A 43 -7.21 3.96 5.32
CA LEU A 43 -6.11 3.07 4.98
C LEU A 43 -6.58 1.89 4.13
N ASN A 44 -7.79 1.37 4.38
CA ASN A 44 -8.37 0.31 3.58
C ASN A 44 -8.62 0.77 2.13
N ALA A 45 -9.14 1.99 1.96
CA ALA A 45 -9.30 2.59 0.64
C ALA A 45 -7.96 2.78 -0.09
N LEU A 46 -6.92 3.23 0.64
CA LEU A 46 -5.57 3.35 0.10
C LEU A 46 -5.00 1.99 -0.32
N LEU A 47 -5.12 0.97 0.52
CA LEU A 47 -4.65 -0.38 0.24
C LEU A 47 -5.28 -0.95 -1.03
N HIS A 48 -6.59 -0.80 -1.19
CA HIS A 48 -7.26 -1.21 -2.43
C HIS A 48 -6.77 -0.43 -3.64
N ARG A 49 -6.41 0.85 -3.50
CA ARG A 49 -5.82 1.62 -4.60
C ARG A 49 -4.42 1.15 -4.94
N LEU A 50 -3.57 0.96 -3.95
CA LEU A 50 -2.20 0.48 -4.14
C LEU A 50 -2.17 -0.93 -4.73
N ALA A 51 -3.06 -1.83 -4.28
CA ALA A 51 -3.17 -3.19 -4.81
C ALA A 51 -3.57 -3.23 -6.30
N ARG A 52 -4.30 -2.23 -6.80
CA ARG A 52 -4.59 -2.09 -8.24
C ARG A 52 -3.36 -1.69 -9.07
N HIS A 53 -2.38 -1.05 -8.43
CA HIS A 53 -1.13 -0.62 -9.05
C HIS A 53 0.04 -1.58 -8.78
N ALA A 54 -0.14 -2.52 -7.85
CA ALA A 54 0.81 -3.60 -7.66
C ALA A 54 0.83 -4.45 -8.94
N PRO A 55 2.01 -4.73 -9.52
CA PRO A 55 2.10 -5.67 -10.61
C PRO A 55 1.47 -6.98 -10.14
N LEU A 56 0.52 -7.52 -10.90
CA LEU A 56 0.02 -8.87 -10.65
C LEU A 56 1.24 -9.77 -10.63
N VAL A 57 1.58 -10.35 -9.48
CA VAL A 57 2.63 -11.37 -9.39
C VAL A 57 2.20 -12.52 -10.29
N GLY A 58 2.77 -12.53 -11.50
CA GLY A 58 2.33 -13.38 -12.60
C GLY A 58 2.76 -12.90 -14.00
N SER A 59 3.79 -12.07 -14.13
CA SER A 59 4.38 -11.79 -15.45
C SER A 59 5.89 -11.77 -15.34
N ASN A 60 6.49 -12.93 -15.55
CA ASN A 60 7.81 -13.06 -16.15
C ASN A 60 7.93 -12.03 -17.29
N VAL A 61 8.74 -11.01 -17.09
CA VAL A 61 9.46 -10.36 -18.19
C VAL A 61 10.92 -10.31 -17.78
N SER A 62 11.66 -11.32 -18.23
CA SER A 62 13.06 -11.18 -18.58
C SER A 62 13.26 -9.86 -19.33
N ARG A 63 14.04 -8.97 -18.74
CA ARG A 63 14.60 -7.84 -19.48
C ARG A 63 16.03 -7.59 -19.04
N GLU A 64 16.85 -8.59 -19.32
CA GLU A 64 18.26 -8.37 -19.63
C GLU A 64 18.35 -8.18 -21.15
N ALA A 65 18.49 -6.92 -21.56
CA ALA A 65 18.98 -6.53 -22.88
C ALA A 65 19.56 -5.13 -22.74
N GLY A 66 20.89 -5.04 -22.81
CA GLY A 66 21.67 -3.81 -22.78
C GLY A 66 23.05 -4.04 -22.19
#